data_AF-A0A836VZJ4-F1
#
_entry.id   AF-A0A836VZJ4-F1
#
_cell.length_a   1.000
_cell.length_b   1.000
_cell.length_c   1.000
_cell.angle_alpha   90.00
_cell.angle_beta   90.00
_cell.angle_gamma   90.00
#
_symmetry.space_group_name_H-M   'P 1'
#
loop_
_entity.id
_entity.type
_entity.pdbx_description
1 polymer ?
#
loop_
_entity_poly.entity_id
_entity_poly.type
_entity_poly.pdbx_seq_one_letter_code
_entity_poly.pdbx_strand_id
1 'polypeptide(L)'
;GMKSRGVYEAPGMTILYDAHRAVEQLTMDRDLMHLRDRLAPEVAEMVYYGYWYTPKMDALMAFIRETQRPVAGDVTLGLYKGNILVQGRTSSKSLYDAEIASMEAGGSYNQTDAEGFLRILGLPVRVQARVNPRSY
;
A
#
# COMPACT_ATOMS: atom_id res chain seq x y z
N GLY A 1 26.36 9.81 -11.94
CA GLY A 1 27.28 10.11 -10.84
C GLY A 1 27.23 11.55 -10.34
N MET A 2 26.68 12.50 -11.10
CA MET A 2 26.52 13.90 -10.67
C MET A 2 25.05 14.23 -10.43
N LYS A 3 24.77 15.14 -9.49
CA LYS A 3 23.43 15.70 -9.32
C LYS A 3 23.13 16.68 -10.46
N SER A 4 21.87 16.78 -10.84
CA SER A 4 21.37 17.72 -11.85
C SER A 4 20.02 18.28 -11.42
N ARG A 5 19.61 19.40 -12.01
CA ARG A 5 18.30 20.02 -11.80
C ARG A 5 17.47 19.89 -13.08
N GLY A 6 16.28 19.30 -12.95
CA GLY A 6 15.27 19.24 -14.00
C GLY A 6 13.92 19.70 -13.47
N VAL A 7 13.07 20.21 -14.36
CA VAL A 7 11.66 20.54 -14.08
C VAL A 7 10.81 19.61 -14.95
N TYR A 8 9.77 19.03 -14.36
CA TYR A 8 8.89 18.09 -15.05
C TYR A 8 7.44 18.48 -14.83
N GLU A 9 6.66 18.43 -15.90
CA GLU A 9 5.21 18.58 -15.87
C GLU A 9 4.60 17.25 -16.36
N ALA A 10 3.99 16.50 -15.46
CA ALA A 10 3.48 15.16 -15.73
C ALA A 10 2.04 14.94 -15.22
N PRO A 11 1.08 15.83 -15.54
CA PRO A 11 -0.24 15.84 -14.89
C PRO A 11 -0.99 14.52 -15.02
N GLY A 12 -1.01 13.91 -16.21
CA GLY A 12 -1.69 12.63 -16.43
C GLY A 12 -1.09 11.48 -15.63
N MET A 13 0.24 11.39 -15.58
CA MET A 13 0.93 10.34 -14.82
C MET A 13 0.77 10.51 -13.32
N THR A 14 0.83 11.75 -12.82
CA THR A 14 0.60 12.05 -11.40
C THR A 14 -0.83 11.64 -10.98
N ILE A 15 -1.84 11.99 -11.80
CA ILE A 15 -3.24 11.62 -11.55
C ILE A 15 -3.42 10.10 -11.60
N LEU A 16 -2.87 9.42 -12.61
CA LEU A 16 -2.96 7.97 -12.74
C LEU A 16 -2.30 7.25 -11.58
N TYR A 17 -1.14 7.75 -11.11
CA TYR A 17 -0.43 7.17 -9.97
C TYR A 17 -1.27 7.25 -8.68
N ASP A 18 -1.86 8.41 -8.39
CA ASP A 18 -2.70 8.59 -7.20
C ASP A 18 -3.98 7.75 -7.28
N ALA A 19 -4.63 7.70 -8.45
CA ALA A 19 -5.81 6.87 -8.67
C ALA A 19 -5.47 5.38 -8.51
N HIS A 20 -4.37 4.92 -9.12
CA HIS A 20 -3.94 3.52 -9.06
C HIS A 20 -3.66 3.08 -7.63
N ARG A 21 -2.91 3.87 -6.86
CA ARG A 21 -2.68 3.60 -5.43
C ARG A 21 -3.97 3.52 -4.62
N ALA A 22 -4.95 4.36 -4.94
CA ALA A 22 -6.25 4.36 -4.27
C ALA A 22 -7.05 3.06 -4.54
N VAL A 23 -6.95 2.48 -5.74
CA VAL A 23 -7.55 1.16 -6.05
C VAL A 23 -6.79 0.04 -5.35
N GLU A 24 -5.45 0.07 -5.35
CA GLU A 24 -4.65 -0.94 -4.65
C GLU A 24 -4.97 -0.99 -3.16
N GLN A 25 -5.12 0.15 -2.49
CA GLN A 25 -5.53 0.20 -1.09
C GLN A 25 -6.87 -0.50 -0.81
N LEU A 26 -7.76 -0.54 -1.80
CA LEU A 26 -9.08 -1.16 -1.68
C LEU A 26 -9.05 -2.65 -2.00
N THR A 27 -8.11 -3.12 -2.81
CA THR A 27 -8.16 -4.44 -3.47
C THR A 27 -6.97 -5.35 -3.18
N MET A 28 -5.89 -4.82 -2.61
CA MET A 28 -4.67 -5.56 -2.29
C MET A 28 -4.62 -5.86 -0.79
N ASP A 29 -4.16 -7.05 -0.43
CA ASP A 29 -3.93 -7.39 0.97
C ASP A 29 -2.79 -6.56 1.57
N ARG A 30 -2.81 -6.45 2.90
CA ARG A 30 -1.89 -5.59 3.65
C ARG A 30 -0.42 -5.99 3.46
N ASP A 31 -0.09 -7.26 3.56
CA ASP A 31 1.30 -7.71 3.58
C ASP A 31 1.91 -7.67 2.18
N LEU A 32 1.13 -7.98 1.15
CA LEU A 32 1.52 -7.79 -0.24
C LEU A 32 1.74 -6.31 -0.55
N MET A 33 0.89 -5.41 -0.05
CA MET A 33 1.10 -3.97 -0.22
C MET A 33 2.41 -3.51 0.43
N HIS A 34 2.74 -4.00 1.64
CA HIS A 34 4.01 -3.73 2.29
C HIS A 34 5.22 -4.28 1.52
N LEU A 35 5.10 -5.43 0.84
CA LEU A 35 6.16 -5.94 -0.03
C LEU A 35 6.27 -5.13 -1.33
N ARG A 36 5.14 -4.80 -1.96
CA ARG A 36 5.07 -3.97 -3.17
C ARG A 36 5.73 -2.62 -2.94
N ASP A 37 5.41 -1.93 -1.85
CA ASP A 37 6.00 -0.63 -1.52
C ASP A 37 7.51 -0.71 -1.28
N ARG A 38 8.03 -1.83 -0.77
CA ARG A 38 9.48 -2.07 -0.64
C ARG A 38 10.16 -2.28 -2.00
N LEU A 39 9.51 -2.96 -2.93
CA LEU A 39 10.07 -3.29 -4.25
C LEU A 39 9.89 -2.18 -5.29
N ALA A 40 8.91 -1.29 -5.12
CA ALA A 40 8.61 -0.22 -6.09
C ALA A 40 9.81 0.71 -6.36
N PRO A 41 10.60 1.16 -5.37
CA PRO A 41 11.81 1.94 -5.63
C PRO A 41 12.86 1.18 -6.46
N GLU A 42 13.03 -0.13 -6.22
CA GLU A 42 13.97 -0.93 -7.02
C GLU A 42 13.56 -0.96 -8.49
N VAL A 43 12.26 -1.12 -8.78
CA VAL A 43 11.74 -1.08 -10.15
C VAL A 43 12.02 0.29 -10.78
N ALA A 44 11.76 1.37 -10.04
CA ALA A 44 12.01 2.73 -10.53
C ALA A 44 13.49 2.97 -10.84
N GLU A 45 14.40 2.50 -9.98
CA GLU A 45 15.85 2.57 -10.20
C GLU A 45 16.29 1.78 -11.43
N MET A 46 15.78 0.55 -11.61
CA MET A 46 16.10 -0.27 -12.78
C MET A 46 15.73 0.45 -14.09
N VAL A 47 14.56 1.10 -14.13
CA VAL A 47 14.14 1.91 -15.28
C VAL A 47 15.06 3.12 -15.44
N TYR A 48 15.29 3.88 -14.36
CA TYR A 48 16.08 5.10 -14.39
C TYR A 48 17.55 4.86 -14.79
N TYR A 49 18.14 3.74 -14.38
CA TYR A 49 19.51 3.34 -14.73
C TYR A 49 19.61 2.65 -16.10
N GLY A 50 18.51 2.41 -16.80
CA GLY A 50 18.49 1.77 -18.12
C GLY A 50 18.61 0.25 -18.11
N TYR A 51 18.40 -0.40 -16.96
CA TYR A 51 18.48 -1.86 -16.78
C TYR A 51 17.18 -2.59 -17.16
N TRP A 52 16.46 -2.10 -18.18
CA TRP A 52 15.16 -2.62 -18.58
C TRP A 52 15.18 -4.10 -19.01
N TYR A 53 16.22 -4.52 -19.73
CA TYR A 53 16.32 -5.87 -20.32
C TYR A 53 17.13 -6.86 -19.46
N THR A 54 17.13 -6.68 -18.14
CA THR A 54 17.86 -7.57 -17.24
C THR A 54 16.94 -8.63 -16.63
N PRO A 55 17.47 -9.82 -16.29
CA PRO A 55 16.67 -10.87 -15.63
C PRO A 55 16.02 -10.40 -14.31
N LYS A 56 16.67 -9.46 -13.59
CA LYS A 56 16.10 -8.83 -12.40
C LYS A 56 14.81 -8.06 -12.74
N MET A 57 14.81 -7.29 -13.83
CA MET A 57 13.63 -6.56 -14.27
C MET A 57 12.50 -7.51 -14.69
N ASP A 58 12.82 -8.60 -15.38
CA ASP A 58 11.82 -9.63 -15.76
C ASP A 58 11.13 -10.24 -14.52
N ALA A 59 11.90 -10.58 -13.49
CA ALA A 59 11.36 -11.12 -12.24
C ALA A 59 10.47 -10.10 -11.50
N LEU A 60 10.90 -8.83 -11.43
CA LEU A 60 10.11 -7.76 -10.83
C LEU A 60 8.81 -7.49 -11.60
N MET A 61 8.85 -7.51 -12.93
CA MET A 61 7.66 -7.35 -13.76
C MET A 61 6.69 -8.52 -13.61
N ALA A 62 7.19 -9.76 -13.46
CA ALA A 62 6.36 -10.91 -13.16
C ALA A 62 5.67 -10.77 -11.80
N PHE A 63 6.39 -10.33 -10.77
CA PHE A 63 5.81 -10.01 -9.47
C PHE A 63 4.71 -8.94 -9.59
N ILE A 64 4.99 -7.81 -10.27
CA ILE A 64 3.99 -6.75 -10.47
C ILE A 64 2.73 -7.33 -11.13
N ARG A 65 2.87 -8.05 -12.25
CA ARG A 65 1.71 -8.64 -12.96
C ARG A 65 0.86 -9.53 -12.05
N GLU A 66 1.50 -10.33 -11.18
CA GLU A 66 0.79 -11.16 -10.21
C GLU A 66 0.02 -10.30 -9.20
N THR A 67 0.69 -9.32 -8.58
CA THR A 67 0.09 -8.46 -7.56
C THR A 67 -1.05 -7.59 -8.09
N GLN A 68 -1.06 -7.29 -9.38
CA GLN A 68 -2.05 -6.40 -9.99
C GLN A 68 -3.33 -7.14 -10.46
N ARG A 69 -3.37 -8.47 -10.43
CA ARG A 69 -4.57 -9.25 -10.81
C ARG A 69 -5.87 -8.86 -10.08
N PRO A 70 -5.88 -8.57 -8.77
CA PRO A 70 -7.09 -8.14 -8.08
C PRO A 70 -7.38 -6.63 -8.25
N VAL A 71 -6.43 -5.84 -8.76
CA VAL A 71 -6.51 -4.38 -8.80
C VAL A 71 -7.41 -3.91 -9.94
N ALA A 72 -8.70 -3.80 -9.66
CA ALA A 72 -9.72 -3.32 -10.58
C ALA A 72 -10.76 -2.49 -9.83
N GLY A 73 -11.09 -1.31 -10.32
CA GLY A 73 -12.06 -0.42 -9.70
C GLY A 73 -11.98 1.00 -10.26
N ASP A 74 -12.84 1.86 -9.72
CA ASP A 74 -12.99 3.25 -10.12
C ASP A 74 -12.65 4.17 -8.94
N VAL A 75 -12.08 5.32 -9.26
CA VAL A 75 -11.72 6.37 -8.29
C VAL A 75 -12.23 7.70 -8.77
N THR A 76 -12.97 8.40 -7.92
CA THR A 76 -13.40 9.79 -8.16
C THR A 76 -12.38 10.72 -7.55
N LEU A 77 -11.77 11.57 -8.37
CA LEU A 77 -10.76 12.54 -7.96
C LEU A 77 -11.28 13.97 -8.13
N GLY A 78 -11.06 14.81 -7.10
CA GLY A 78 -11.16 16.25 -7.18
C GLY A 78 -9.79 16.86 -7.50
N LEU A 79 -9.70 17.65 -8.57
CA LEU A 79 -8.46 18.30 -8.98
C LEU A 79 -8.58 19.81 -8.74
N TYR A 80 -7.71 20.37 -7.90
CA TYR A 80 -7.79 21.79 -7.58
C TYR A 80 -6.43 22.40 -7.24
N LYS A 81 -6.06 23.47 -7.96
CA LYS A 81 -4.85 24.28 -7.75
C LYS A 81 -3.58 23.43 -7.52
N GLY A 82 -3.37 22.43 -8.36
CA GLY A 82 -2.21 21.54 -8.29
C GLY A 82 -2.32 20.40 -7.27
N ASN A 83 -3.48 20.22 -6.63
CA ASN A 83 -3.74 19.12 -5.69
C ASN A 83 -4.65 18.07 -6.32
N ILE A 84 -4.47 16.83 -5.86
CA ILE A 84 -5.31 15.67 -6.16
C ILE A 84 -5.98 15.25 -4.86
N LEU A 85 -7.31 15.19 -4.86
CA LEU A 85 -8.14 14.86 -3.70
C LEU A 85 -8.94 13.59 -4.02
N VAL A 86 -8.74 12.51 -3.27
CA VAL A 86 -9.55 11.30 -3.43
C VAL A 86 -10.93 11.53 -2.81
N GLN A 87 -11.97 11.55 -3.64
CA GLN A 87 -13.35 11.79 -3.21
C GLN A 87 -14.16 10.49 -3.05
N GLY A 88 -13.81 9.44 -3.78
CA GLY A 88 -14.52 8.16 -3.73
C GLY A 88 -13.73 7.05 -4.38
N ARG A 89 -14.01 5.81 -3.96
CA ARG A 89 -13.39 4.58 -4.47
C ARG A 89 -14.45 3.48 -4.51
N THR A 90 -14.50 2.72 -5.60
CA THR A 90 -15.42 1.59 -5.75
C THR A 90 -14.73 0.44 -6.46
N SER A 91 -14.97 -0.80 -6.03
CA SER A 91 -14.44 -1.99 -6.67
C SER A 91 -15.33 -3.19 -6.39
N SER A 92 -15.53 -4.05 -7.40
CA SER A 92 -16.15 -5.37 -7.23
C SER A 92 -15.23 -6.39 -6.54
N LYS A 93 -13.94 -6.07 -6.38
CA LYS A 93 -12.92 -6.87 -5.70
C LYS A 93 -12.45 -6.19 -4.40
N SER A 94 -13.30 -5.35 -3.80
CA SER A 94 -12.99 -4.67 -2.55
C SER A 94 -12.73 -5.66 -1.42
N LEU A 95 -11.63 -5.47 -0.70
CA LEU A 95 -11.34 -6.14 0.57
C LEU A 95 -11.89 -5.36 1.78
N TYR A 96 -12.44 -4.16 1.55
CA TYR A 96 -13.17 -3.43 2.57
C TYR A 96 -14.58 -4.02 2.74
N ASP A 97 -14.89 -4.37 3.99
CA ASP A 97 -16.20 -4.84 4.43
C ASP A 97 -16.75 -3.86 5.48
N ALA A 98 -17.87 -3.21 5.15
CA ALA A 98 -18.47 -2.18 5.99
C ALA A 98 -19.08 -2.75 7.28
N GLU A 99 -19.59 -3.98 7.27
CA GLU A 99 -20.18 -4.60 8.45
C GLU A 99 -19.11 -5.00 9.46
N ILE A 100 -17.97 -5.49 8.97
CA ILE A 100 -16.80 -5.83 9.82
C ILE A 100 -16.18 -4.54 10.38
N ALA A 101 -16.08 -3.49 9.57
CA ALA A 101 -15.43 -2.23 9.95
C ALA A 101 -16.33 -1.31 10.80
N SER A 102 -17.64 -1.58 10.88
CA SER A 102 -18.58 -0.72 11.60
C SER A 102 -18.27 -0.69 13.10
N MET A 103 -18.33 0.51 13.67
CA MET A 103 -18.26 0.73 15.13
C MET A 103 -19.65 0.82 15.78
N GLU A 104 -20.72 0.72 14.99
CA GLU A 104 -22.09 0.73 15.50
C GLU A 104 -22.44 -0.59 16.18
N ALA A 105 -23.43 -0.56 17.07
CA ALA A 105 -23.87 -1.75 17.79
C ALA A 105 -24.43 -2.80 16.80
N GLY A 106 -23.83 -4.00 16.79
CA GLY A 106 -24.24 -5.10 15.91
C GLY A 106 -23.32 -5.41 14.72
N GLY A 107 -22.12 -4.81 14.67
CA GLY A 107 -21.10 -5.18 13.67
C GLY A 107 -20.73 -6.68 13.71
N SER A 108 -20.28 -7.21 12.57
CA SER A 108 -19.99 -8.65 12.40
C SER A 108 -18.66 -9.11 13.01
N TYR A 109 -17.86 -8.19 13.54
CA TYR A 109 -16.57 -8.47 14.18
C TYR A 109 -16.72 -8.88 15.66
N ASN A 110 -16.23 -10.06 16.01
CA ASN A 110 -16.15 -10.51 17.41
C ASN A 110 -15.00 -9.82 18.16
N GLN A 111 -15.32 -8.82 18.96
CA GLN A 111 -14.33 -8.02 19.69
C GLN A 111 -13.56 -8.83 20.76
N THR A 112 -14.10 -9.96 21.24
CA THR A 112 -13.45 -10.77 22.27
C THR A 112 -12.16 -11.44 21.77
N ASP A 113 -12.04 -11.67 20.46
CA ASP A 113 -10.85 -12.27 19.85
C ASP A 113 -9.61 -11.35 19.97
N ALA A 114 -9.82 -10.04 20.05
CA ALA A 114 -8.76 -9.04 20.12
C ALA A 114 -7.89 -9.20 21.38
N GLU A 115 -8.48 -9.57 22.51
CA GLU A 115 -7.78 -9.68 23.79
C GLU A 115 -6.69 -10.76 23.74
N GLY A 116 -7.04 -11.95 23.24
CA GLY A 116 -6.11 -13.06 23.05
C GLY A 116 -5.05 -12.72 22.02
N PHE A 117 -5.46 -12.16 20.88
CA PHE A 117 -4.55 -11.75 19.82
C PHE A 117 -3.49 -10.76 20.30
N LEU A 118 -3.88 -9.69 21.00
CA LEU A 118 -2.95 -8.68 21.51
C LEU A 118 -1.97 -9.25 22.54
N ARG A 119 -2.42 -10.17 23.40
CA ARG A 119 -1.54 -10.87 24.35
C ARG A 119 -0.46 -11.67 23.63
N ILE A 120 -0.80 -12.39 22.56
CA ILE A 120 0.16 -13.19 21.79
C ILE A 120 1.08 -12.27 20.98
N LEU A 121 0.53 -11.32 20.23
CA LEU A 121 1.30 -10.40 19.39
C LEU A 121 2.33 -9.59 20.20
N GLY A 122 1.94 -9.13 21.39
CA GLY A 122 2.80 -8.37 22.28
C GLY A 122 3.77 -9.22 23.12
N LEU A 123 3.67 -10.55 23.11
CA LEU A 123 4.48 -11.42 23.97
C LEU A 123 6.00 -11.20 23.81
N PRO A 124 6.58 -11.16 22.59
CA PRO A 124 8.02 -10.96 22.44
C PRO A 124 8.48 -9.60 22.97
N VAL A 125 7.69 -8.54 22.73
CA VAL A 125 8.01 -7.18 23.16
C VAL A 125 7.91 -7.05 24.67
N ARG A 126 6.94 -7.71 25.32
CA ARG A 126 6.84 -7.76 26.80
C ARG A 126 8.06 -8.44 27.43
N VAL A 127 8.55 -9.53 26.83
CA VAL A 127 9.78 -10.20 27.29
C VAL A 127 10.98 -9.27 27.11
N GLN A 128 11.11 -8.64 25.93
CA GLN A 128 12.19 -7.69 25.66
C GLN A 128 12.19 -6.52 26.64
N ALA A 129 11.04 -5.90 26.91
CA ALA A 129 10.91 -4.77 27.83
C ALA A 129 11.28 -5.15 29.27
N ARG A 130 10.98 -6.39 29.68
CA ARG A 130 11.37 -6.90 31.01
C ARG A 130 12.88 -7.13 31.12
N VAL A 131 13.52 -7.62 30.05
CA VAL A 131 14.97 -7.88 30.02
C VAL A 131 15.77 -6.59 29.85
N ASN A 132 15.29 -5.68 29.00
CA ASN A 132 15.94 -4.43 28.64
C ASN A 132 15.01 -3.24 28.91
N PRO A 133 14.75 -2.90 30.19
CA PRO A 133 13.90 -1.77 30.53
C PRO A 133 14.53 -0.47 30.02
N ARG A 134 13.71 0.38 29.38
CA ARG A 134 14.15 1.73 28.99
C ARG A 134 14.12 2.63 30.23
N SER A 135 15.16 3.43 30.41
CA SER A 135 15.39 4.24 31.61
C SER A 135 14.79 5.64 31.54
N TYR A 136 13.90 5.90 30.59
CA TYR A 136 13.32 7.21 30.33
C TYR A 136 11.79 7.11 30.34
#